data_AF-A0A9W7M9X1-F1
#
_entry.id   AF-A0A9W7M9X1-F1
#
_cell.length_a   1.000
_cell.length_b   1.000
_cell.length_c   1.000
_cell.angle_alpha   90.00
_cell.angle_beta   90.00
_cell.angle_gamma   90.00
#
_symmetry.space_group_name_H-M   'P 1'
#
loop_
_entity.id
_entity.type
_entity.pdbx_description
1 polymer ?
#
loop_
_entity_poly.entity_id
_entity_poly.type
_entity_poly.pdbx_seq_one_letter_code
_entity_poly.pdbx_strand_id
1 'polypeptide(L)'
;MEGGGGGAQYNPRTVEEVFRDFKGRRAGMIKALTTDVEEFYQQCDPEKENLCLYGFPNEQWEVNLPAEEVPPELPEPALGINFARDGMQEKDWLSLVAVHSDAWLLSVAFYFGARFGFDKADRKRLFNMINDLPTIFEVVTGAAKKQTKEKSSVSNHSSNKSKSNSKTESQEKHPKALQPKDEEEEGLEDEDEDEHGETLCGACGENYASDEFWICCDVCEKWFHGKCVKITPARAEHIKQYKCPSCSNKRARP
;
A
#
# COMPACT_ATOMS: atom_id res chain seq x y z
N MET A 1 11.41 26.81 43.30
CA MET A 1 11.62 27.56 42.05
C MET A 1 12.86 26.96 41.41
N GLU A 2 12.71 25.89 40.62
CA GLU A 2 12.38 25.92 39.17
C GLU A 2 13.56 26.46 38.35
N GLY A 3 13.98 25.93 37.22
CA GLY A 3 13.56 24.80 36.37
C GLY A 3 14.81 24.25 35.65
N GLY A 4 14.79 23.15 34.90
CA GLY A 4 13.82 22.77 33.89
C GLY A 4 14.55 22.78 32.54
N GLY A 5 14.66 21.63 31.87
CA GLY A 5 15.33 21.54 30.56
C GLY A 5 15.68 20.13 30.13
N GLY A 6 14.75 19.18 30.27
CA GLY A 6 14.85 17.88 29.61
C GLY A 6 14.64 18.04 28.11
N GLY A 7 15.73 18.13 27.36
CA GLY A 7 15.70 17.91 25.91
C GLY A 7 15.58 16.41 25.66
N ALA A 8 14.36 15.94 25.36
CA ALA A 8 14.17 14.62 24.78
C ALA A 8 15.03 14.55 23.51
N GLN A 9 16.01 13.64 23.49
CA GLN A 9 16.89 13.44 22.35
C GLN A 9 16.05 13.11 21.11
N TYR A 10 16.07 13.99 20.12
CA TYR A 10 15.59 13.73 18.78
C TYR A 10 16.32 12.47 18.26
N ASN A 11 15.59 11.37 18.16
CA ASN A 11 16.11 10.09 17.67
C ASN A 11 15.44 9.85 16.32
N PRO A 12 15.96 10.41 15.21
CA PRO A 12 15.35 10.23 13.90
C PRO A 12 15.51 8.76 13.53
N ARG A 13 14.47 7.96 13.76
CA ARG A 13 14.49 6.56 13.33
C ARG A 13 14.42 6.55 11.81
N THR A 14 15.43 5.96 11.20
CA THR A 14 15.61 5.87 9.74
C THR A 14 14.61 4.91 9.09
N VAL A 15 14.49 4.96 7.76
CA VAL A 15 13.70 4.00 6.96
C VAL A 15 14.07 2.55 7.30
N GLU A 16 15.37 2.27 7.46
CA GLU A 16 15.89 0.95 7.81
C GLU A 16 15.46 0.49 9.20
N GLU A 17 15.33 1.41 10.16
CA GLU A 17 14.92 1.08 11.52
C GLU A 17 13.43 0.82 11.61
N VAL A 18 12.61 1.60 10.89
CA VAL A 18 11.17 1.31 10.74
C VAL A 18 10.96 -0.02 10.01
N PHE A 19 11.72 -0.28 8.95
CA PHE A 19 11.65 -1.57 8.26
C PHE A 19 12.12 -2.74 9.14
N ARG A 20 13.13 -2.53 10.00
CA ARG A 20 13.56 -3.54 10.97
C ARG A 20 12.47 -3.84 12.00
N ASP A 21 11.78 -2.81 12.49
CA ASP A 21 10.61 -2.94 13.37
C ASP A 21 9.50 -3.75 12.68
N PHE A 22 9.12 -3.36 11.46
CA PHE A 22 8.15 -4.09 10.62
C PHE A 22 8.51 -5.57 10.48
N LYS A 23 9.77 -5.88 10.13
CA LYS A 23 10.22 -7.27 9.98
C LYS A 23 10.11 -8.08 11.27
N GLY A 24 10.47 -7.46 12.40
CA GLY A 24 10.38 -8.12 13.70
C GLY A 24 8.95 -8.51 14.03
N ARG A 25 8.02 -7.55 13.93
CA ARG A 25 6.59 -7.79 14.17
C ARG A 25 6.03 -8.83 13.20
N ARG A 26 6.35 -8.69 11.91
CA ARG A 26 5.96 -9.65 10.85
C ARG A 26 6.44 -11.07 11.17
N ALA A 27 7.67 -11.23 11.65
CA ALA A 27 8.21 -12.54 12.01
C ALA A 27 7.45 -13.17 13.18
N GLY A 28 7.13 -12.39 14.21
CA GLY A 28 6.29 -12.84 15.33
C GLY A 28 4.91 -13.31 14.87
N MET A 29 4.24 -12.54 14.01
CA MET A 29 2.91 -12.91 13.49
C MET A 29 2.96 -14.13 12.56
N ILE A 30 4.00 -14.28 11.73
CA ILE A 30 4.21 -15.51 10.95
C ILE A 30 4.37 -16.70 11.90
N LYS A 31 5.16 -16.54 12.97
CA LYS A 31 5.36 -17.60 13.96
C LYS A 31 4.02 -18.04 14.57
N ALA A 32 3.17 -17.09 14.97
CA ALA A 32 1.83 -17.36 15.49
C ALA A 32 0.97 -18.16 14.50
N LEU A 33 0.98 -17.76 13.22
CA LEU A 33 0.11 -18.33 12.18
C LEU A 33 0.69 -19.55 11.48
N THR A 34 1.91 -19.97 11.81
CA THR A 34 2.54 -21.16 11.23
C THR A 34 3.13 -22.09 12.27
N THR A 35 4.16 -21.65 12.99
CA THR A 35 4.97 -22.52 13.86
C THR A 35 4.24 -22.83 15.16
N ASP A 36 3.58 -21.82 15.72
CA ASP A 36 2.89 -21.88 17.00
C ASP A 36 1.36 -21.90 16.79
N VAL A 37 0.89 -22.37 15.63
CA VAL A 37 -0.53 -22.26 15.22
C VAL A 37 -1.49 -22.94 16.19
N GLU A 38 -1.10 -24.06 16.78
CA GLU A 38 -1.90 -24.76 17.79
C GLU A 38 -2.04 -23.93 19.08
N GLU A 39 -0.97 -23.27 19.52
CA GLU A 39 -0.98 -22.40 20.69
C GLU A 39 -1.83 -21.15 20.42
N PHE A 40 -1.63 -20.51 19.27
CA PHE A 40 -2.41 -19.37 18.83
C PHE A 40 -3.91 -19.68 18.74
N TYR A 41 -4.27 -20.82 18.15
CA TYR A 41 -5.65 -21.29 18.03
C TYR A 41 -6.32 -21.47 19.40
N GLN A 42 -5.60 -22.08 20.36
CA GLN A 42 -6.08 -22.30 21.72
C GLN A 42 -6.28 -20.99 22.49
N GLN A 43 -5.40 -20.00 22.31
CA GLN A 43 -5.53 -18.70 22.96
C GLN A 43 -6.72 -17.88 22.43
N CYS A 44 -7.09 -18.05 21.16
CA CYS A 44 -8.22 -17.39 20.50
C CYS A 44 -9.58 -18.00 20.87
N ASP A 45 -9.91 -18.06 22.16
CA ASP A 45 -11.17 -18.61 22.67
C ASP A 45 -12.38 -17.71 22.29
N PRO A 46 -13.38 -18.20 21.54
CA PRO A 46 -14.57 -17.43 21.16
C PRO A 46 -15.45 -17.00 22.33
N GLU A 47 -15.32 -17.65 23.50
CA GLU A 47 -16.06 -17.29 24.72
C GLU A 47 -15.41 -16.12 25.49
N LYS A 48 -14.20 -15.70 25.10
CA LYS A 48 -13.54 -14.50 25.63
C LYS A 48 -14.01 -13.25 24.89
N GLU A 49 -13.68 -12.09 25.44
CA GLU A 49 -13.93 -10.78 24.82
C GLU A 49 -13.18 -10.61 23.47
N ASN A 50 -13.25 -9.42 22.87
CA ASN A 50 -12.75 -9.14 21.52
C ASN A 50 -11.22 -9.20 21.45
N LEU A 51 -10.65 -10.38 21.21
CA LEU A 51 -9.20 -10.58 21.17
C LEU A 51 -8.57 -10.07 19.87
N CYS A 52 -7.31 -9.69 19.97
CA CYS A 52 -6.45 -9.20 18.90
C CYS A 52 -5.16 -10.04 18.82
N LEU A 53 -4.52 -10.08 17.64
CA LEU A 53 -3.17 -10.63 17.48
C LEU A 53 -2.17 -9.47 17.35
N TYR A 54 -1.20 -9.41 18.26
CA TYR A 54 -0.12 -8.42 18.26
C TYR A 54 1.20 -9.06 17.84
N GLY A 55 1.96 -8.35 17.00
CA GLY A 55 3.36 -8.65 16.70
C GLY A 55 4.30 -7.62 17.31
N PHE A 56 5.42 -8.08 17.87
CA PHE A 56 6.42 -7.22 18.53
C PHE A 56 7.75 -7.16 17.75
N PRO A 57 8.52 -6.06 17.88
CA PRO A 57 9.79 -5.90 17.14
C PRO A 57 10.86 -6.92 17.51
N ASN A 58 10.71 -7.62 18.64
CA ASN A 58 11.58 -8.71 19.10
C ASN A 58 11.17 -10.09 18.58
N GLU A 59 10.35 -10.15 17.52
CA GLU A 59 9.88 -11.38 16.87
C GLU A 59 8.97 -12.24 17.76
N GLN A 60 8.39 -11.65 18.80
CA GLN A 60 7.35 -12.29 19.62
C GLN A 60 5.95 -11.88 19.14
N TRP A 61 4.96 -12.66 19.54
CA TRP A 61 3.55 -12.40 19.31
C TRP A 61 2.76 -12.57 20.61
N GLU A 62 1.57 -11.98 20.67
CA GLU A 62 0.66 -12.10 21.81
C GLU A 62 -0.80 -12.02 21.33
N VAL A 63 -1.67 -12.79 21.98
CA VAL A 63 -3.13 -12.63 21.86
C VAL A 63 -3.62 -11.92 23.12
N ASN A 64 -4.14 -10.71 22.96
CA ASN A 64 -4.60 -9.89 24.08
C ASN A 64 -5.82 -9.05 23.69
N LEU A 65 -6.44 -8.40 24.68
CA LEU A 65 -7.47 -7.39 24.48
C LEU A 65 -6.88 -6.15 23.78
N PRO A 66 -7.72 -5.34 23.09
CA PRO A 66 -7.31 -4.04 22.56
C PRO A 66 -6.74 -3.14 23.66
N ALA A 67 -5.87 -2.19 23.29
CA ALA A 67 -5.33 -1.24 24.26
C ALA A 67 -6.44 -0.45 24.97
N GLU A 68 -6.32 -0.30 26.29
CA GLU A 68 -7.26 0.48 27.11
C GLU A 68 -7.04 1.99 26.99
N GLU A 69 -5.86 2.42 26.53
CA GLU A 69 -5.48 3.82 26.41
C GLU A 69 -6.24 4.52 25.27
N VAL A 70 -6.67 5.78 25.50
CA VAL A 70 -7.44 6.57 24.53
C VAL A 70 -6.80 7.97 24.36
N PRO A 71 -6.23 8.29 23.18
CA PRO A 71 -6.00 7.41 22.03
C PRO A 71 -4.83 6.43 22.27
N PRO A 72 -4.85 5.25 21.65
CA PRO A 72 -3.73 4.31 21.74
C PRO A 72 -2.47 4.87 21.07
N GLU A 73 -1.28 4.45 21.53
CA GLU A 73 -0.02 4.94 20.98
C GLU A 73 0.21 4.47 19.52
N LEU A 74 -0.22 3.25 19.18
CA LEU A 74 -0.08 2.67 17.85
C LEU A 74 -1.47 2.39 17.25
N PRO A 75 -1.58 2.27 15.91
CA PRO A 75 -2.78 1.72 15.29
C PRO A 75 -3.15 0.35 15.90
N GLU A 76 -4.43 0.12 16.15
CA GLU A 76 -4.91 -1.15 16.71
C GLU A 76 -5.09 -2.21 15.60
N PRO A 77 -4.76 -3.49 15.88
CA PRO A 77 -5.07 -4.60 14.98
C PRO A 77 -6.58 -4.90 14.95
N ALA A 78 -6.97 -5.85 14.10
CA ALA A 78 -8.37 -6.26 14.00
C ALA A 78 -8.86 -6.88 15.31
N LEU A 79 -10.00 -6.38 15.79
CA LEU A 79 -10.64 -6.83 17.01
C LEU A 79 -11.56 -8.03 16.75
N GLY A 80 -11.63 -8.94 17.73
CA GLY A 80 -12.60 -10.04 17.72
C GLY A 80 -12.22 -11.17 16.76
N ILE A 81 -10.93 -11.38 16.51
CA ILE A 81 -10.47 -12.46 15.62
C ILE A 81 -10.91 -13.85 16.11
N ASN A 82 -11.14 -14.00 17.41
CA ASN A 82 -11.60 -15.22 18.05
C ASN A 82 -13.04 -15.60 17.68
N PHE A 83 -13.93 -14.64 17.37
CA PHE A 83 -15.35 -14.94 17.11
C PHE A 83 -15.60 -15.70 15.82
N ALA A 84 -14.78 -15.45 14.79
CA ALA A 84 -14.91 -16.15 13.52
C ALA A 84 -14.25 -17.55 13.52
N ARG A 85 -13.46 -17.89 14.56
CA ARG A 85 -12.60 -19.08 14.59
C ARG A 85 -13.37 -20.37 14.32
N ASP A 86 -14.46 -20.59 15.06
CA ASP A 86 -15.24 -21.83 14.98
C ASP A 86 -16.34 -21.78 13.90
N GLY A 87 -16.55 -20.61 13.28
CA GLY A 87 -17.55 -20.38 12.24
C GLY A 87 -17.08 -20.69 10.81
N MET A 88 -15.81 -21.05 10.62
CA MET A 88 -15.22 -21.31 9.30
C MET A 88 -14.11 -22.38 9.38
N GLN A 89 -13.59 -22.83 8.22
CA GLN A 89 -12.45 -23.74 8.22
C GLN A 89 -11.22 -23.04 8.79
N GLU A 90 -10.44 -23.74 9.59
CA GLU A 90 -9.23 -23.20 10.25
C GLU A 90 -8.29 -22.50 9.27
N LYS A 91 -8.01 -23.10 8.11
CA LYS A 91 -7.17 -22.47 7.05
C LYS A 91 -7.72 -21.14 6.54
N ASP A 92 -9.04 -20.99 6.49
CA ASP A 92 -9.72 -19.80 5.96
C ASP A 92 -9.72 -18.72 7.06
N TRP A 93 -9.88 -19.12 8.33
CA TRP A 93 -9.70 -18.26 9.50
C TRP A 93 -8.26 -17.74 9.60
N LEU A 94 -7.26 -18.61 9.51
CA LEU A 94 -5.85 -18.20 9.51
C LEU A 94 -5.53 -17.25 8.36
N SER A 95 -6.11 -17.48 7.19
CA SER A 95 -5.97 -16.59 6.04
C SER A 95 -6.60 -15.21 6.29
N LEU A 96 -7.77 -15.17 6.94
CA LEU A 96 -8.44 -13.93 7.34
C LEU A 96 -7.58 -13.15 8.33
N VAL A 97 -7.08 -13.81 9.38
CA VAL A 97 -6.19 -13.19 10.38
C VAL A 97 -4.91 -12.68 9.72
N ALA A 98 -4.34 -13.43 8.77
CA ALA A 98 -3.15 -13.02 8.03
C ALA A 98 -3.38 -11.72 7.24
N VAL A 99 -4.49 -11.58 6.52
CA VAL A 99 -4.81 -10.37 5.75
C VAL A 99 -4.96 -9.15 6.67
N HIS A 100 -5.66 -9.30 7.79
CA HIS A 100 -5.78 -8.22 8.77
C HIS A 100 -4.44 -7.86 9.42
N SER A 101 -3.58 -8.86 9.64
CA SER A 101 -2.22 -8.68 10.16
C SER A 101 -1.34 -7.91 9.18
N ASP A 102 -1.39 -8.23 7.88
CA ASP A 102 -0.67 -7.52 6.83
C ASP A 102 -1.07 -6.03 6.77
N ALA A 103 -2.37 -5.75 6.84
CA ALA A 103 -2.90 -4.37 6.87
C ALA A 103 -2.43 -3.60 8.12
N TRP A 104 -2.49 -4.25 9.29
CA TRP A 104 -2.04 -3.65 10.55
C TRP A 104 -0.55 -3.31 10.53
N LEU A 105 0.30 -4.23 10.04
CA LEU A 105 1.74 -3.99 9.94
C LEU A 105 2.08 -2.81 9.01
N LEU A 106 1.37 -2.67 7.90
CA LEU A 106 1.52 -1.52 7.01
C LEU A 106 1.13 -0.22 7.71
N SER A 107 0.00 -0.23 8.43
CA SER A 107 -0.47 0.91 9.23
C SER A 107 0.57 1.34 10.28
N VAL A 108 1.11 0.39 11.07
CA VAL A 108 2.14 0.67 12.08
C VAL A 108 3.42 1.24 11.45
N ALA A 109 3.87 0.67 10.33
CA ALA A 109 5.08 1.14 9.65
C ALA A 109 4.94 2.58 9.15
N PHE A 110 3.78 2.92 8.56
CA PHE A 110 3.52 4.27 8.05
C PHE A 110 3.17 5.27 9.15
N TYR A 111 2.57 4.84 10.25
CA TYR A 111 2.42 5.64 11.46
C TYR A 111 3.80 6.09 11.98
N PHE A 112 4.76 5.17 12.08
CA PHE A 112 6.13 5.52 12.44
C PHE A 112 6.79 6.42 11.41
N GLY A 113 6.60 6.15 10.11
CA GLY A 113 7.10 7.02 9.05
C GLY A 113 6.62 8.48 9.21
N ALA A 114 5.32 8.68 9.48
CA ALA A 114 4.77 10.00 9.75
C ALA A 114 5.35 10.63 11.03
N ARG A 115 5.41 9.86 12.14
CA ARG A 115 5.95 10.31 13.43
C ARG A 115 7.43 10.70 13.36
N PHE A 116 8.20 10.08 12.46
CA PHE A 116 9.63 10.35 12.26
C PHE A 116 9.92 11.33 11.11
N GLY A 117 8.90 11.90 10.48
CA GLY A 117 9.05 12.94 9.46
C GLY A 117 9.49 12.43 8.09
N PHE A 118 9.08 11.22 7.69
CA PHE A 118 9.42 10.65 6.38
C PHE A 118 8.82 11.47 5.24
N ASP A 119 9.67 11.87 4.32
CA ASP A 119 9.25 12.53 3.09
C ASP A 119 8.68 11.54 2.05
N LYS A 120 8.34 12.03 0.87
CA LYS A 120 7.82 11.21 -0.23
C LYS A 120 8.79 10.10 -0.66
N ALA A 121 10.09 10.38 -0.67
CA ALA A 121 11.11 9.42 -1.08
C ALA A 121 11.30 8.34 -0.01
N ASP A 122 11.30 8.71 1.27
CA ASP A 122 11.39 7.78 2.40
C ASP A 122 10.19 6.82 2.45
N ARG A 123 8.96 7.34 2.30
CA ARG A 123 7.74 6.51 2.24
C ARG A 123 7.78 5.53 1.08
N LYS A 124 8.19 5.99 -0.11
CA LYS A 124 8.36 5.13 -1.29
C LYS A 124 9.42 4.04 -1.05
N ARG A 125 10.54 4.40 -0.42
CA ARG A 125 11.62 3.47 -0.09
C ARG A 125 11.16 2.41 0.92
N LEU A 126 10.50 2.83 1.98
CA LEU A 126 9.92 1.93 2.98
C LEU A 126 8.94 0.94 2.34
N PHE A 127 8.02 1.43 1.52
CA PHE A 127 7.04 0.61 0.81
C PHE A 127 7.72 -0.46 -0.05
N ASN A 128 8.73 -0.08 -0.85
CA ASN A 128 9.45 -1.03 -1.69
C ASN A 128 10.12 -2.13 -0.85
N MET A 129 10.76 -1.77 0.27
CA MET A 129 11.39 -2.74 1.17
C MET A 129 10.37 -3.70 1.79
N ILE A 130 9.20 -3.21 2.17
CA ILE A 130 8.07 -4.03 2.66
C ILE A 130 7.59 -4.99 1.56
N ASN A 131 7.38 -4.46 0.35
CA ASN A 131 6.80 -5.20 -0.78
C ASN A 131 7.77 -6.20 -1.44
N ASP A 132 9.07 -6.13 -1.13
CA ASP A 132 10.06 -7.15 -1.51
C ASP A 132 9.91 -8.45 -0.70
N LEU A 133 9.13 -8.45 0.38
CA LEU A 133 8.80 -9.62 1.19
C LEU A 133 7.43 -10.18 0.78
N PRO A 134 7.22 -11.51 0.82
CA PRO A 134 5.87 -12.04 0.70
C PRO A 134 5.02 -11.56 1.88
N THR A 135 3.75 -11.30 1.64
CA THR A 135 2.77 -11.02 2.70
C THR A 135 2.64 -12.21 3.64
N ILE A 136 2.15 -11.99 4.86
CA ILE A 136 1.84 -13.07 5.80
C ILE A 136 0.79 -13.99 5.16
N PHE A 137 -0.21 -13.42 4.49
CA PHE A 137 -1.20 -14.18 3.73
C PHE A 137 -0.55 -15.12 2.69
N GLU A 138 0.39 -14.64 1.88
CA GLU A 138 1.07 -15.47 0.88
C GLU A 138 1.94 -16.57 1.52
N VAL A 139 2.47 -16.34 2.72
CA VAL A 139 3.21 -17.34 3.49
C VAL A 139 2.27 -18.42 4.01
N VAL A 140 1.18 -18.03 4.68
CA VAL A 140 0.18 -18.93 5.30
C VAL A 140 -0.53 -19.77 4.24
N THR A 141 -0.90 -19.17 3.09
CA THR A 141 -1.56 -19.88 1.98
C THR A 141 -0.59 -20.67 1.09
N GLY A 142 0.72 -20.49 1.27
CA GLY A 142 1.76 -21.08 0.43
C GLY A 142 1.86 -20.49 -0.97
N ALA A 143 1.17 -19.38 -1.27
CA ALA A 143 1.26 -18.68 -2.55
C ALA A 143 2.68 -18.15 -2.84
N ALA A 144 3.44 -17.79 -1.81
CA ALA A 144 4.83 -17.33 -1.93
C ALA A 144 5.74 -18.36 -2.65
N LYS A 145 5.52 -19.66 -2.43
CA LYS A 145 6.29 -20.73 -3.09
C LYS A 145 6.00 -20.84 -4.58
N LYS A 146 4.80 -20.44 -5.03
CA LYS A 146 4.41 -20.45 -6.45
C LYS A 146 5.08 -19.32 -7.22
N GLN A 147 5.11 -18.11 -6.66
CA GLN A 147 5.72 -16.94 -7.32
C GLN A 147 7.24 -17.08 -7.51
N THR A 148 7.97 -17.69 -6.57
CA THR A 148 9.41 -17.95 -6.73
C THR A 148 9.69 -18.95 -7.86
N LYS A 149 8.79 -19.92 -8.09
CA LYS A 149 8.90 -20.91 -9.17
C LYS A 149 8.59 -20.30 -10.55
N GLU A 150 7.70 -19.30 -10.61
CA GLU A 150 7.39 -18.55 -11.82
C GLU A 150 8.47 -17.51 -12.15
N LYS A 151 9.02 -16.80 -11.16
CA LYS A 151 10.16 -15.88 -11.38
C LYS A 151 11.45 -16.60 -11.83
N SER A 152 11.68 -17.82 -11.36
CA SER A 152 12.84 -18.65 -11.76
C SER A 152 12.70 -19.32 -13.14
N SER A 153 11.51 -19.32 -13.74
CA SER A 153 11.28 -19.89 -15.08
C SER A 153 11.39 -18.86 -16.21
N VAL A 154 11.56 -17.56 -15.92
CA VAL A 154 11.62 -16.48 -16.93
C VAL A 154 13.04 -15.95 -17.18
N SER A 155 14.05 -16.36 -16.42
CA SER A 155 15.44 -15.91 -16.61
C SER A 155 16.33 -16.98 -17.24
N ASN A 156 16.12 -17.27 -18.53
CA ASN A 156 17.10 -17.98 -19.35
C ASN A 156 16.98 -17.56 -20.83
N HIS A 157 17.53 -16.39 -21.15
CA HIS A 157 18.18 -16.21 -22.44
C HIS A 157 19.47 -15.40 -22.23
N SER A 158 20.58 -16.13 -22.24
CA SER A 158 21.92 -15.58 -22.23
C SER A 158 22.43 -15.47 -23.66
N SER A 159 22.94 -14.31 -24.05
CA SER A 159 23.99 -14.22 -25.08
C SER A 159 24.73 -12.88 -25.01
N ASN A 160 25.91 -12.95 -24.41
CA ASN A 160 27.10 -12.10 -24.51
C ASN A 160 27.19 -11.09 -25.68
N LYS A 161 27.69 -9.87 -25.38
CA LYS A 161 29.02 -9.44 -25.87
C LYS A 161 29.55 -8.19 -25.16
N SER A 162 30.71 -8.35 -24.54
CA SER A 162 31.57 -7.30 -24.00
C SER A 162 32.28 -6.53 -25.12
N LYS A 163 32.50 -5.22 -24.95
CA LYS A 163 33.73 -4.53 -25.37
C LYS A 163 33.88 -3.15 -24.72
N SER A 164 35.05 -2.95 -24.11
CA SER A 164 35.57 -1.69 -23.59
C SER A 164 35.97 -0.74 -24.73
N ASN A 165 36.05 0.59 -24.49
CA ASN A 165 37.29 1.27 -24.09
C ASN A 165 37.21 2.82 -24.18
N SER A 166 37.73 3.49 -23.14
CA SER A 166 38.52 4.74 -23.09
C SER A 166 37.96 6.16 -23.40
N LYS A 167 37.89 6.95 -22.31
CA LYS A 167 38.50 8.28 -22.00
C LYS A 167 38.52 9.44 -23.03
N THR A 168 38.04 10.62 -22.58
CA THR A 168 38.76 11.92 -22.32
C THR A 168 37.71 12.96 -21.82
N GLU A 169 37.83 13.60 -20.64
CA GLU A 169 38.50 14.90 -20.36
C GLU A 169 37.97 16.05 -21.27
N SER A 170 37.48 17.23 -20.85
CA SER A 170 37.69 18.08 -19.66
C SER A 170 36.71 19.29 -19.63
N GLN A 171 36.70 20.04 -18.51
CA GLN A 171 36.45 21.51 -18.34
C GLN A 171 35.10 22.09 -17.84
N GLU A 172 35.06 22.31 -16.53
CA GLU A 172 34.74 23.53 -15.74
C GLU A 172 33.95 24.72 -16.36
N LYS A 173 32.92 25.22 -15.64
CA LYS A 173 32.90 26.50 -14.87
C LYS A 173 31.49 26.91 -14.35
N HIS A 174 31.40 27.19 -13.04
CA HIS A 174 30.32 27.89 -12.28
C HIS A 174 30.41 29.44 -12.50
N PRO A 175 29.66 30.34 -11.79
CA PRO A 175 28.24 30.38 -11.35
C PRO A 175 27.57 31.78 -11.63
N LYS A 176 26.29 31.99 -11.23
CA LYS A 176 25.84 33.22 -10.52
C LYS A 176 24.38 33.13 -10.03
N ALA A 177 24.17 33.70 -8.85
CA ALA A 177 22.97 33.74 -8.01
C ALA A 177 22.03 34.93 -8.33
N LEU A 178 20.80 34.92 -7.78
CA LEU A 178 20.19 35.97 -6.92
C LEU A 178 18.67 35.70 -6.69
N GLN A 179 18.25 35.61 -5.42
CA GLN A 179 16.89 35.91 -4.90
C GLN A 179 16.84 37.41 -4.49
N PRO A 180 15.85 37.99 -3.75
CA PRO A 180 14.50 37.56 -3.26
C PRO A 180 13.37 38.65 -3.35
N LYS A 181 12.12 38.30 -2.99
CA LYS A 181 11.22 39.02 -2.03
C LYS A 181 9.76 38.48 -1.97
N ASP A 182 9.34 37.99 -0.80
CA ASP A 182 8.20 38.38 0.10
C ASP A 182 6.95 39.08 -0.53
N GLU A 183 5.67 38.90 -0.13
CA GLU A 183 5.01 38.43 1.11
C GLU A 183 3.46 38.30 0.87
N GLU A 184 2.75 37.55 1.74
CA GLU A 184 1.27 37.47 1.99
C GLU A 184 0.42 36.68 0.94
N GLU A 185 -0.50 35.75 1.25
CA GLU A 185 -1.60 35.74 2.23
C GLU A 185 -2.20 34.31 2.34
N GLU A 186 -3.02 34.10 3.36
CA GLU A 186 -3.58 32.85 3.86
C GLU A 186 -4.69 32.27 2.96
N GLY A 187 -4.69 30.94 2.77
CA GLY A 187 -5.75 30.20 2.09
C GLY A 187 -5.65 28.71 2.39
N LEU A 188 -6.50 28.24 3.31
CA LEU A 188 -6.78 26.83 3.54
C LEU A 188 -7.55 26.28 2.34
N GLU A 189 -6.93 25.40 1.53
CA GLU A 189 -7.68 24.57 0.59
C GLU A 189 -7.13 23.15 0.64
N ASP A 190 -8.07 22.24 0.93
CA ASP A 190 -7.95 20.80 0.94
C ASP A 190 -7.37 20.27 -0.38
N GLU A 191 -6.34 19.43 -0.32
CA GLU A 191 -6.00 18.49 -1.40
C GLU A 191 -5.82 17.08 -0.81
N ASP A 192 -6.90 16.59 -0.22
CA ASP A 192 -7.24 15.18 -0.21
C ASP A 192 -7.82 14.81 -1.58
N GLU A 193 -6.99 14.46 -2.56
CA GLU A 193 -7.41 13.62 -3.70
C GLU A 193 -6.20 13.29 -4.59
N ASP A 194 -5.59 12.12 -4.40
CA ASP A 194 -4.84 11.44 -5.47
C ASP A 194 -4.62 9.96 -5.11
N GLU A 195 -5.71 9.29 -4.70
CA GLU A 195 -5.80 7.82 -4.65
C GLU A 195 -6.80 7.30 -5.71
N HIS A 196 -6.86 7.98 -6.86
CA HIS A 196 -7.57 7.50 -8.04
C HIS A 196 -6.58 7.35 -9.18
N GLY A 197 -5.99 6.15 -9.25
CA GLY A 197 -5.06 5.74 -10.29
C GLY A 197 -5.54 6.16 -11.68
N GLU A 198 -4.65 6.86 -12.38
CA GLU A 198 -4.70 7.37 -13.76
C GLU A 198 -5.74 6.68 -14.66
N THR A 199 -7.02 7.03 -14.52
CA THR A 199 -8.07 6.47 -15.37
C THR A 199 -8.04 7.25 -16.68
N LEU A 200 -7.30 6.71 -17.65
CA LEU A 200 -7.11 7.36 -18.94
C LEU A 200 -8.32 7.18 -19.85
N CYS A 201 -8.70 8.25 -20.53
CA CYS A 201 -9.77 8.22 -21.52
C CYS A 201 -9.42 7.30 -22.69
N GLY A 202 -10.27 6.30 -22.97
CA GLY A 202 -10.07 5.35 -24.07
C GLY A 202 -10.12 5.95 -25.49
N ALA A 203 -10.37 7.26 -25.62
CA ALA A 203 -10.38 7.99 -26.90
C ALA A 203 -9.25 9.01 -27.03
N CYS A 204 -8.98 9.84 -26.00
CA CYS A 204 -7.93 10.87 -26.07
C CYS A 204 -6.68 10.54 -25.25
N GLY A 205 -6.72 9.55 -24.36
CA GLY A 205 -5.57 9.17 -23.52
C GLY A 205 -5.27 10.11 -22.36
N GLU A 206 -6.05 11.18 -22.19
CA GLU A 206 -5.91 12.13 -21.08
C GLU A 206 -6.54 11.60 -19.79
N ASN A 207 -6.04 12.08 -18.65
CA ASN A 207 -6.46 11.67 -17.31
C ASN A 207 -7.79 12.33 -16.87
N TYR A 208 -8.35 11.84 -15.77
CA TYR A 208 -9.47 12.41 -15.05
C TYR A 208 -9.20 13.85 -14.63
N ALA A 209 -10.12 14.76 -14.95
CA ALA A 209 -10.21 16.10 -14.36
C ALA A 209 -11.56 16.18 -13.64
N SER A 210 -11.57 16.77 -12.44
CA SER A 210 -12.68 16.75 -11.47
C SER A 210 -14.04 17.22 -12.00
N ASP A 211 -14.06 18.03 -13.06
CA ASP A 211 -15.28 18.63 -13.62
C ASP A 211 -15.75 18.02 -14.97
N GLU A 212 -15.13 16.94 -15.45
CA GLU A 212 -15.51 16.36 -16.74
C GLU A 212 -16.53 15.23 -16.61
N PHE A 213 -17.50 15.18 -17.53
CA PHE A 213 -18.46 14.07 -17.60
C PHE A 213 -17.82 12.84 -18.28
N TRP A 214 -17.93 11.67 -17.64
CA TRP A 214 -17.41 10.39 -18.15
C TRP A 214 -18.50 9.34 -18.31
N ILE A 215 -18.28 8.39 -19.22
CA ILE A 215 -19.16 7.25 -19.47
C ILE A 215 -18.35 5.98 -19.73
N CYS A 216 -18.73 4.86 -19.09
CA CYS A 216 -18.10 3.54 -19.25
C CYS A 216 -18.81 2.70 -20.32
N CYS A 217 -18.05 2.05 -21.20
CA CYS A 217 -18.60 1.17 -22.22
C CYS A 217 -18.88 -0.25 -21.68
N ASP A 218 -20.12 -0.74 -21.80
CA ASP A 218 -20.54 -2.07 -21.34
C ASP A 218 -19.92 -3.27 -22.10
N VAL A 219 -19.10 -3.01 -23.14
CA VAL A 219 -18.50 -4.07 -23.97
C VAL A 219 -17.01 -4.23 -23.69
N CYS A 220 -16.29 -3.14 -23.47
CA CYS A 220 -14.85 -3.17 -23.25
C CYS A 220 -14.42 -2.59 -21.91
N GLU A 221 -15.38 -2.16 -21.08
CA GLU A 221 -15.17 -1.65 -19.72
C GLU A 221 -14.19 -0.47 -19.62
N LYS A 222 -13.99 0.23 -20.75
CA LYS A 222 -13.16 1.44 -20.81
C LYS A 222 -14.01 2.69 -20.56
N TRP A 223 -13.38 3.65 -19.89
CA TRP A 223 -13.94 4.96 -19.58
C TRP A 223 -13.62 5.99 -20.67
N PHE A 224 -14.58 6.88 -20.93
CA PHE A 224 -14.45 7.92 -21.94
C PHE A 224 -15.03 9.24 -21.45
N HIS A 225 -14.39 10.38 -21.76
CA HIS A 225 -15.05 11.66 -21.65
C HIS A 225 -16.27 11.69 -22.58
N GLY A 226 -17.41 12.18 -22.10
CA GLY A 226 -18.62 12.32 -22.91
C GLY A 226 -18.37 13.15 -24.18
N LYS A 227 -17.55 14.20 -24.10
CA LYS A 227 -17.12 15.00 -25.26
C LYS A 227 -16.37 14.17 -26.31
N CYS A 228 -15.50 13.25 -25.89
CA CYS A 228 -14.72 12.40 -26.79
C CYS A 228 -15.58 11.36 -27.53
N VAL A 229 -16.73 11.00 -26.98
CA VAL A 229 -17.66 10.02 -27.59
C VAL A 229 -19.01 10.62 -27.99
N LYS A 230 -19.13 11.96 -27.95
CA LYS A 230 -20.33 12.73 -28.33
C LYS A 230 -21.60 12.32 -27.57
N ILE A 231 -21.44 12.09 -26.27
CA ILE A 231 -22.53 11.84 -25.31
C ILE A 231 -22.54 12.96 -24.28
N THR A 232 -23.70 13.60 -24.11
CA THR A 232 -23.93 14.59 -23.04
C THR A 232 -24.52 13.90 -21.80
N PRO A 233 -24.39 14.49 -20.60
CA PRO A 233 -25.00 13.96 -19.38
C PRO A 233 -26.51 13.67 -19.54
N ALA A 234 -27.27 14.64 -20.07
CA ALA A 234 -28.71 14.49 -20.33
C ALA A 234 -29.05 13.32 -21.29
N ARG A 235 -28.17 13.02 -22.24
CA ARG A 235 -28.33 11.86 -23.13
C ARG A 235 -28.03 10.57 -22.39
N ALA A 236 -27.02 10.56 -21.53
CA ALA A 236 -26.59 9.38 -20.77
C ALA A 236 -27.64 8.88 -19.78
N GLU A 237 -28.43 9.78 -19.19
CA GLU A 237 -29.58 9.43 -18.31
C GLU A 237 -30.57 8.45 -18.96
N HIS A 238 -30.66 8.46 -20.30
CA HIS A 238 -31.59 7.64 -21.07
C HIS A 238 -30.92 6.43 -21.73
N ILE A 239 -29.62 6.22 -21.52
CA ILE A 239 -28.87 5.09 -22.10
C ILE A 239 -28.85 3.94 -21.10
N LYS A 240 -29.58 2.85 -21.41
CA LYS A 240 -29.53 1.62 -20.61
C LYS A 240 -28.24 0.82 -20.78
N GLN A 241 -27.67 0.85 -21.99
CA GLN A 241 -26.40 0.19 -22.32
C GLN A 241 -25.65 1.05 -23.33
N TYR A 242 -24.47 1.53 -22.95
CA TYR A 242 -23.58 2.33 -23.77
C TYR A 242 -22.51 1.48 -24.45
N LYS A 243 -22.42 1.62 -25.78
CA LYS A 243 -21.36 1.03 -26.60
C LYS A 243 -20.50 2.14 -27.20
N CYS A 244 -19.20 2.11 -26.91
CA CYS A 244 -18.26 3.07 -27.49
C CYS A 244 -18.18 2.92 -29.02
N PRO A 245 -17.72 3.94 -29.76
CA PRO A 245 -17.61 3.89 -31.22
C PRO A 245 -16.85 2.66 -31.74
N SER A 246 -15.77 2.29 -31.05
CA SER A 246 -14.95 1.12 -31.37
C SER A 246 -15.68 -0.21 -31.20
N CYS A 247 -16.62 -0.31 -30.25
CA CYS A 247 -17.42 -1.51 -30.00
C CYS A 247 -18.70 -1.55 -30.85
N SER A 248 -19.24 -0.38 -31.21
CA SER A 248 -20.40 -0.26 -32.09
C SER A 248 -20.07 -0.70 -33.52
N ASN A 249 -18.91 -0.29 -34.05
CA ASN A 249 -18.51 -0.58 -35.43
C ASN A 249 -18.03 -2.02 -35.67
N LYS A 250 -17.73 -2.80 -34.62
CA LYS A 250 -17.25 -4.19 -34.74
C LYS A 250 -18.31 -5.20 -35.20
N ARG A 251 -19.59 -4.79 -35.33
CA ARG A 251 -20.68 -5.66 -35.83
C ARG A 251 -20.95 -5.54 -37.34
N ALA A 252 -20.21 -4.72 -38.08
CA ALA A 252 -20.35 -4.62 -39.53
C ALA A 252 -19.21 -5.35 -40.26
N ARG A 253 -19.25 -6.68 -40.28
CA ARG A 253 -18.62 -7.45 -41.36
C ARG A 253 -19.50 -8.69 -41.64
N PRO A 254 -20.07 -8.83 -42.85
CA PRO A 254 -20.77 -10.04 -43.27
C PRO A 254 -19.88 -11.28 -43.17
#